data_AF-A0A2V6MSN7-F1
#
_entry.id   AF-A0A2V6MSN7-F1
#
_cell.length_a   1.000
_cell.length_b   1.000
_cell.length_c   1.000
_cell.angle_alpha   90.00
_cell.angle_beta   90.00
_cell.angle_gamma   90.00
#
_symmetry.space_group_name_H-M   'P 1'
#
loop_
_entity.id
_entity.type
_entity.pdbx_description
1 polymer ?
#
loop_
_entity_poly.entity_id
_entity_poly.type
_entity_poly.pdbx_seq_one_letter_code
_entity_poly.pdbx_strand_id
1 'polypeptide(L)' 'MNSALKWKLIAGFVLVFLAGGATGVFVSATTAHYFFGAHRHGFAAQAMKNRLQWQLRLTDEQMTKIAPIIEKTGTKLE' A
#
# COMPACT_ATOMS: atom_id res chain seq x y z
N MET A 1 2.88 -25.81 42.62
CA MET A 1 2.85 -26.08 41.17
C MET A 1 4.27 -26.44 40.72
N ASN A 2 4.47 -27.61 40.10
CA ASN A 2 5.79 -28.11 39.73
C ASN A 2 6.49 -27.15 38.75
N SER A 3 7.77 -26.85 38.99
CA SER A 3 8.58 -25.97 38.13
C SER A 3 8.64 -26.48 36.68
N ALA A 4 8.65 -27.81 36.48
CA ALA A 4 8.60 -28.42 35.16
C ALA A 4 7.29 -28.10 34.41
N LEU A 5 6.16 -28.03 35.12
CA LEU A 5 4.86 -27.70 34.52
C LEU A 5 4.81 -26.22 34.11
N LYS A 6 5.39 -25.32 34.91
CA LYS A 6 5.52 -23.90 34.56
C LYS A 6 6.35 -23.71 33.30
N TRP A 7 7.49 -24.39 33.19
CA TRP A 7 8.35 -24.31 32.00
C TRP A 7 7.68 -24.85 30.73
N LYS A 8 6.89 -25.94 30.83
CA LYS A 8 6.10 -26.44 29.69
C LYS A 8 5.07 -25.43 29.20
N LEU A 9 4.39 -24.74 30.12
CA LEU A 9 3.41 -23.70 29.79
C LEU A 9 4.07 -22.51 29.10
N ILE A 10 5.20 -22.04 29.63
CA ILE A 10 5.97 -20.94 29.01
C ILE A 10 6.43 -21.34 27.61
N ALA A 11 6.99 -22.54 27.44
CA ALA A 11 7.41 -23.03 26.14
C ALA A 11 6.24 -23.13 25.15
N GLY A 12 5.09 -23.64 25.58
CA GLY A 12 3.88 -23.69 24.76
C GLY A 12 3.40 -22.30 24.34
N PHE A 13 3.42 -21.32 25.26
CA PHE A 13 3.01 -19.95 24.98
C PHE A 13 3.93 -19.29 23.95
N VAL A 14 5.26 -19.43 24.11
CA VAL A 14 6.25 -18.92 23.15
C VAL A 14 6.05 -19.55 21.78
N LEU A 15 5.77 -20.85 21.73
CA LEU A 15 5.56 -21.56 20.46
C LEU A 15 4.33 -21.06 19.71
N VAL A 16 3.21 -20.84 20.42
CA VAL A 16 2.00 -20.23 19.84
C VAL A 16 2.29 -18.82 19.33
N PHE A 17 3.06 -18.02 20.08
CA PHE A 17 3.41 -16.66 19.67
C PHE A 17 4.28 -16.65 18.41
N LEU A 18 5.26 -17.54 18.30
CA LEU A 18 6.10 -17.67 17.11
C LEU A 18 5.29 -18.13 15.90
N ALA A 19 4.39 -19.11 16.08
CA ALA A 19 3.51 -19.57 15.01
C ALA A 19 2.56 -18.45 14.53
N GLY A 20 1.97 -17.70 15.46
CA GLY A 20 1.13 -16.54 15.16
C GLY A 20 1.91 -15.41 14.47
N GLY A 21 3.11 -15.11 14.94
CA GLY A 21 3.99 -14.10 14.34
C GLY A 21 4.43 -14.45 12.92
N ALA A 22 4.84 -15.71 12.68
CA ALA A 22 5.19 -16.18 11.35
C ALA A 22 3.99 -16.12 10.38
N THR A 23 2.81 -16.53 10.86
CA THR A 23 1.56 -16.44 10.08
C THR A 23 1.20 -14.98 9.78
N GLY A 24 1.32 -14.09 10.76
CA GLY A 24 1.05 -12.67 10.59
C GLY A 24 1.99 -12.02 9.58
N VAL A 25 3.30 -12.29 9.65
CA VAL A 25 4.28 -11.78 8.67
C VAL A 25 3.98 -12.31 7.27
N PHE A 26 3.65 -13.59 7.12
CA PHE A 26 3.30 -14.17 5.82
C PHE A 26 2.03 -13.54 5.24
N VAL A 27 0.95 -13.47 6.02
CA VAL A 27 -0.34 -12.90 5.59
C VAL A 27 -0.21 -11.40 5.31
N SER A 28 0.52 -10.65 6.12
CA SER A 28 0.75 -9.22 5.88
C SER A 28 1.62 -8.98 4.67
N ALA A 29 2.66 -9.78 4.41
CA ALA A 29 3.47 -9.66 3.21
C ALA A 29 2.66 -9.93 1.94
N THR A 30 1.81 -10.97 1.94
CA THR A 30 0.93 -11.25 0.80
C THR A 30 -0.14 -10.18 0.65
N THR A 31 -0.80 -9.79 1.74
CA THR A 31 -1.89 -8.79 1.71
C THR A 31 -1.37 -7.40 1.36
N ALA A 32 -0.19 -7.00 1.84
CA ALA A 32 0.46 -5.75 1.47
C ALA A 32 0.79 -5.72 -0.03
N HIS A 33 1.27 -6.83 -0.60
CA HIS A 33 1.53 -6.89 -2.03
C HIS A 33 0.24 -6.86 -2.88
N TYR A 34 -0.89 -7.38 -2.37
CA TYR A 34 -2.16 -7.38 -3.11
C TYR A 34 -2.97 -6.08 -2.95
N PHE A 35 -2.99 -5.47 -1.76
CA PHE A 35 -3.77 -4.26 -1.46
C PHE A 35 -2.96 -2.97 -1.56
N PHE A 36 -1.66 -3.02 -1.27
CA PHE A 36 -0.72 -1.89 -1.42
C PHE A 36 0.26 -2.10 -2.58
N GLY A 37 0.05 -3.14 -3.40
CA GLY A 37 0.80 -3.42 -4.61
C GLY A 37 0.75 -2.24 -5.58
N ALA A 38 1.86 -1.51 -5.64
CA ALA A 38 2.01 -0.22 -6.28
C ALA A 38 1.00 0.82 -5.76
N HIS A 39 1.45 1.68 -4.83
CA HIS A 39 1.13 3.09 -5.01
C HIS A 39 1.54 3.43 -6.44
N ARG A 40 0.59 3.36 -7.37
CA ARG A 40 0.81 3.68 -8.77
C ARG A 40 1.14 5.16 -8.78
N HIS A 41 2.43 5.47 -8.69
CA HIS A 41 2.91 6.82 -8.82
C HIS A 41 2.29 7.42 -10.08
N GLY A 42 1.58 8.53 -9.91
CA GLY A 42 0.80 9.15 -10.97
C GLY A 42 -0.68 8.78 -11.00
N PHE A 43 -1.26 8.10 -10.01
CA PHE A 43 -2.71 7.91 -9.93
C PHE A 43 -3.41 9.28 -9.79
N ALA A 44 -2.88 10.14 -8.92
CA ALA A 44 -3.39 11.50 -8.74
C ALA A 44 -3.23 12.34 -10.02
N ALA A 45 -2.09 12.21 -10.71
CA ALA A 45 -1.83 12.90 -11.98
C ALA A 45 -2.79 12.43 -13.08
N GLN A 46 -3.01 11.12 -13.22
CA GLN A 46 -3.90 10.55 -14.22
C GLN A 46 -5.36 10.94 -13.97
N ALA A 47 -5.80 10.92 -12.71
CA ALA A 47 -7.15 11.36 -12.34
C ALA A 47 -7.37 12.85 -12.65
N MET A 48 -6.37 13.71 -12.41
CA MET A 48 -6.42 15.13 -12.79
C MET A 48 -6.49 15.33 -14.30
N LYS A 49 -5.66 14.63 -15.08
CA LYS A 49 -5.70 14.70 -16.56
C LYS A 49 -7.08 14.35 -17.08
N ASN A 50 -7.65 13.22 -16.66
CA ASN A 50 -8.99 12.78 -17.07
C ASN A 50 -10.08 13.79 -16.69
N ARG A 51 -10.02 14.33 -15.46
CA ARG A 51 -11.01 15.30 -14.98
C ARG A 51 -10.93 16.63 -15.72
N LEU A 52 -9.73 17.15 -15.95
CA LEU A 52 -9.50 18.40 -16.68
C LEU A 52 -9.89 18.26 -18.15
N GLN A 53 -9.58 17.12 -18.78
CA GLN A 53 -9.99 16.83 -20.15
C GLN A 53 -11.52 16.87 -20.29
N TRP A 54 -12.24 16.23 -19.36
CA TRP A 54 -13.69 16.18 -19.39
C TRP A 54 -14.33 17.55 -19.09
N GLN A 55 -13.86 18.25 -18.04
CA GLN A 55 -14.45 19.51 -17.61
C GLN A 55 -14.21 20.67 -18.58
N LEU A 56 -13.03 20.72 -19.20
CA LEU A 56 -12.62 21.85 -20.04
C LEU A 56 -12.62 21.50 -21.54
N ARG A 57 -13.00 20.27 -21.91
CA ARG A 57 -12.98 19.75 -23.29
C ARG A 57 -11.63 20.02 -23.98
N LEU A 58 -10.55 19.80 -23.25
CA LEU A 58 -9.19 20.10 -23.72
C LEU A 58 -8.83 19.27 -24.95
N THR A 59 -8.16 19.90 -25.91
CA THR A 59 -7.54 19.18 -27.02
C THR A 59 -6.28 18.45 -26.54
N ASP A 60 -5.83 17.44 -27.29
CA ASP A 60 -4.62 16.68 -26.96
C ASP A 60 -3.37 17.58 -26.92
N GLU A 61 -3.33 18.62 -27.76
CA GLU A 61 -2.24 19.60 -27.77
C GLU A 61 -2.22 20.44 -26.48
N GLN A 62 -3.40 20.87 -26.01
CA GLN A 62 -3.52 21.59 -24.73
C GLN A 62 -3.19 20.68 -23.55
N MET A 63 -3.62 19.43 -23.59
CA MET A 63 -3.29 18.42 -22.57
C MET A 63 -1.77 18.21 -22.46
N THR A 64 -1.08 18.15 -23.60
CA THR A 64 0.38 17.97 -23.65
C THR A 64 1.12 19.13 -22.98
N LYS A 65 0.61 20.36 -23.11
CA LYS A 65 1.21 21.55 -22.47
C LYS A 65 1.04 21.56 -20.96
N ILE A 66 -0.09 21.04 -20.44
CA ILE A 66 -0.39 21.04 -19.00
C ILE A 66 0.04 19.76 -18.28
N ALA A 67 0.26 18.67 -19.01
CA ALA A 67 0.72 17.39 -18.49
C ALA A 67 1.92 17.49 -17.51
N PRO A 68 3.00 18.23 -17.80
CA PRO A 68 4.13 18.32 -16.87
C PRO A 68 3.79 19.04 -15.56
N ILE A 69 2.83 19.98 -15.58
CA ILE A 69 2.35 20.65 -14.37
C ILE A 69 1.53 19.66 -13.53
N ILE A 70 0.63 18.93 -14.18
CA ILE A 70 -0.22 17.93 -13.53
C ILE A 70 0.62 16.79 -12.94
N GLU A 71 1.67 16.35 -13.64
CA GLU A 71 2.60 15.34 -13.15
C GLU A 71 3.34 15.83 -11.92
N LYS A 72 3.95 17.03 -11.98
CA LYS A 72 4.64 17.63 -10.83
C LYS A 72 3.72 17.81 -9.61
N THR A 73 2.48 18.22 -9.84
CA THR A 73 1.48 18.36 -8.77
C THR A 73 1.03 17.00 -8.24
N GLY A 74 0.83 16.01 -9.11
CA GLY A 74 0.49 14.65 -8.72
C GLY A 74 1.56 14.02 -7.83
N THR A 75 2.84 14.18 -8.16
CA THR A 75 3.96 13.69 -7.33
C THR A 75 4.06 14.41 -5.98
N LYS A 76 3.52 15.63 -5.84
CA LYS A 76 3.51 16.38 -4.58
C LYS A 76 2.31 16.02 -3.69
N LEU A 77 1.26 15.47 -4.27
CA LEU A 77 0.03 15.05 -3.58
C LEU A 77 0.10 13.59 -3.11
N GLU A 78 1.01 12.80 -3.69
CA GLU A 78 1.41 11.47 -3.22
C GLU A 78 2.50 11.57 -2.15
#